data_AF-A0A449A6L1-F1
#
_entry.id   AF-A0A449A6L1-F1
#
_cell.length_a   1.000
_cell.length_b   1.000
_cell.length_c   1.000
_cell.angle_alpha   90.00
_cell.angle_beta   90.00
_cell.angle_gamma   90.00
#
_symmetry.space_group_name_H-M   'P 1'
#
loop_
_entity.id
_entity.type
_entity.pdbx_description
1 polymer ?
#
loop_
_entity_poly.entity_id
_entity_poly.type
_entity_poly.pdbx_seq_one_letter_code
_entity_poly.pdbx_strand_id
1 'polypeptide(L)'
;MLLILKKVKKDKYKKPSFEGSANVFVFPTLDAGNIGYKIAQRMGGYGAIGPIITGVGAPVNDLSRGATVEDVYNTILITTLQTFKEEK
;
A
#
# COMPACT_ATOMS: atom_id res chain seq x y z
N MET A 1 10.15 -5.22 -5.25
CA MET A 1 10.52 -4.18 -6.25
C MET A 1 11.00 -4.78 -7.59
N LEU A 2 11.88 -5.78 -7.61
CA LEU A 2 12.42 -6.37 -8.86
C LEU A 2 11.37 -6.97 -9.82
N LEU A 3 10.15 -7.19 -9.35
CA LEU A 3 9.05 -7.80 -10.09
C LEU A 3 8.18 -6.79 -10.87
N ILE A 4 8.53 -5.50 -10.84
CA ILE A 4 7.84 -4.45 -11.60
C ILE A 4 8.19 -4.53 -13.09
N LEU A 5 9.48 -4.68 -13.39
CA LEU A 5 9.98 -4.71 -14.77
C LEU A 5 9.97 -6.14 -15.30
N LYS A 6 9.16 -6.40 -16.34
CA LYS A 6 9.00 -7.73 -16.95
C LYS A 6 10.34 -8.36 -17.35
N LYS A 7 11.26 -7.57 -17.92
CA LYS A 7 12.61 -8.02 -18.30
C LYS A 7 13.39 -8.55 -17.10
N VAL A 8 13.55 -7.74 -16.06
CA VAL A 8 14.29 -8.11 -14.84
C VAL A 8 13.64 -9.30 -14.13
N LYS A 9 12.30 -9.36 -14.10
CA LYS A 9 11.55 -10.49 -13.55
C LYS A 9 11.89 -11.79 -14.28
N LYS A 10 11.87 -11.80 -15.62
CA LYS A 10 12.20 -12.99 -16.43
C LYS A 10 13.64 -13.43 -16.23
N ASP A 11 14.58 -12.48 -16.15
CA ASP A 11 16.00 -12.77 -16.03
C ASP A 11 16.36 -13.33 -14.63
N LYS A 12 15.73 -12.80 -13.57
CA LYS A 12 16.00 -13.23 -12.18
C LYS A 12 15.15 -14.41 -11.71
N TYR A 13 13.95 -14.60 -12.26
CA TYR A 13 13.01 -15.62 -11.81
C TYR A 13 12.58 -16.53 -12.97
N LYS A 14 13.21 -17.70 -13.08
CA LYS A 14 12.93 -18.70 -14.14
C LYS A 14 11.49 -19.23 -14.10
N LYS A 15 10.89 -19.29 -12.91
CA LYS A 15 9.49 -19.68 -12.69
C LYS A 15 8.84 -18.62 -11.78
N PRO A 16 8.19 -17.59 -12.34
CA PRO A 16 7.54 -16.56 -11.53
C PRO A 16 6.32 -17.13 -10.81
N SER A 17 6.06 -16.65 -9.59
CA SER A 17 4.90 -17.07 -8.78
C SER A 17 3.57 -16.43 -9.19
N PHE A 18 3.59 -15.41 -10.06
CA PHE A 18 2.41 -14.74 -10.59
C PHE A 18 2.70 -14.15 -11.97
N GLU A 19 1.65 -13.92 -12.76
CA GLU A 19 1.74 -13.28 -14.08
C GLU A 19 1.57 -11.77 -14.01
N GLY A 20 2.16 -11.03 -14.95
CA GLY A 20 2.07 -9.57 -14.96
C GLY A 20 3.03 -8.85 -14.02
N SER A 21 2.75 -7.57 -13.77
CA SER A 21 3.57 -6.66 -12.95
C SER A 21 3.05 -6.61 -11.51
N ALA A 22 3.95 -6.60 -10.53
CA ALA A 22 3.56 -6.42 -9.12
C ALA A 22 2.91 -5.05 -8.89
N ASN A 23 1.75 -5.04 -8.25
CA ASN A 23 1.04 -3.84 -7.79
C ASN A 23 0.94 -3.76 -6.25
N VAL A 24 1.16 -4.86 -5.53
CA VAL A 24 1.23 -4.92 -4.07
C VAL A 24 2.66 -5.23 -3.63
N PHE A 25 3.18 -4.47 -2.67
CA PHE A 25 4.54 -4.64 -2.14
C PHE A 25 4.48 -4.95 -0.65
N VAL A 26 4.84 -6.19 -0.30
CA VAL A 26 5.02 -6.62 1.09
C VAL A 26 6.47 -6.41 1.48
N PHE A 27 6.71 -5.63 2.54
CA PHE A 27 8.05 -5.33 3.03
C PHE A 27 8.44 -6.27 4.18
N PRO A 28 9.73 -6.64 4.29
CA PRO A 28 10.19 -7.57 5.33
C PRO A 28 10.17 -6.96 6.73
N THR A 29 10.24 -5.63 6.84
CA THR A 29 10.25 -4.88 8.11
C THR A 29 9.50 -3.56 7.98
N LEU A 30 9.11 -3.00 9.12
CA LEU A 30 8.46 -1.69 9.19
C LEU A 30 9.38 -0.59 8.63
N ASP A 31 10.69 -0.63 8.91
CA ASP A 31 11.64 0.36 8.41
C ASP A 31 11.73 0.34 6.88
N ALA A 32 11.80 -0.85 6.29
CA ALA A 32 11.85 -1.00 4.84
C ALA A 32 10.56 -0.45 4.19
N GLY A 33 9.39 -0.72 4.80
CA GLY A 33 8.12 -0.15 4.36
C GLY A 33 8.09 1.37 4.49
N ASN A 34 8.45 1.89 5.67
CA ASN A 34 8.42 3.31 6.01
C ASN A 34 9.36 4.16 5.16
N ILE A 35 10.54 3.64 4.85
CA ILE A 35 11.50 4.28 3.95
C ILE A 35 10.99 4.16 2.51
N GLY A 36 10.58 2.96 2.09
CA GLY A 36 10.14 2.68 0.73
C GLY A 36 8.97 3.56 0.28
N TYR A 37 7.92 3.67 1.08
CA TYR A 37 6.76 4.48 0.70
C TYR A 37 7.07 5.97 0.68
N LYS A 38 7.92 6.47 1.59
CA LYS A 38 8.33 7.89 1.61
C LYS A 38 9.22 8.25 0.42
N ILE A 39 10.06 7.32 -0.05
CA ILE A 39 10.81 7.50 -1.31
C ILE A 39 9.83 7.59 -2.48
N ALA A 40 8.87 6.67 -2.58
CA ALA A 40 7.86 6.70 -3.63
C ALA A 40 7.05 8.01 -3.61
N GLN A 41 6.67 8.49 -2.43
CA GLN A 41 5.95 9.74 -2.25
C GLN A 41 6.79 10.96 -2.64
N ARG A 42 7.97 11.12 -2.03
CA ARG A 42 8.76 12.36 -2.11
C ARG A 42 9.63 12.45 -3.36
N MET A 43 10.18 11.33 -3.82
CA MET A 43 11.07 11.28 -4.98
C MET A 43 10.33 10.80 -6.24
N GLY A 44 9.31 9.94 -6.08
CA GLY A 44 8.52 9.43 -7.19
C GLY A 44 7.32 10.31 -7.56
N GLY A 45 6.97 11.31 -6.75
CA GLY A 45 5.81 12.19 -6.98
C GLY A 45 4.46 11.49 -6.85
N TYR A 46 4.41 10.32 -6.23
CA TYR A 46 3.16 9.58 -6.01
C TYR A 46 2.43 10.08 -4.75
N GLY A 47 1.10 10.00 -4.76
CA GLY A 47 0.30 10.19 -3.54
C GLY A 47 0.52 9.06 -2.53
N ALA A 48 0.41 9.36 -1.25
CA ALA A 48 0.44 8.38 -0.17
C ALA A 48 -0.78 8.58 0.74
N ILE A 49 -1.65 7.57 0.81
CA ILE A 49 -2.84 7.57 1.67
C ILE A 49 -2.64 6.52 2.76
N GLY A 50 -2.78 6.92 4.02
CA GLY A 50 -2.67 6.03 5.18
C GLY A 50 -1.94 6.65 6.38
N PRO A 51 -1.65 5.86 7.42
CA PRO A 51 -1.74 4.40 7.47
C PRO A 51 -3.19 3.88 7.44
N ILE A 52 -3.42 2.76 6.75
CA ILE A 52 -4.72 2.05 6.74
C ILE A 52 -4.55 0.72 7.46
N ILE A 53 -5.33 0.51 8.52
CA ILE A 53 -5.28 -0.67 9.37
C ILE A 53 -6.16 -1.75 8.76
N THR A 54 -5.66 -2.98 8.73
CA THR A 54 -6.39 -4.17 8.23
C THR A 54 -6.24 -5.33 9.21
N GLY A 55 -7.11 -6.34 9.11
CA GLY A 55 -7.04 -7.56 9.94
C GLY A 55 -7.64 -7.43 11.36
N VAL A 56 -8.36 -6.35 11.63
CA VAL A 56 -9.09 -6.10 12.89
C VAL A 56 -10.57 -6.49 12.77
N GLY A 57 -11.25 -6.73 13.90
CA GLY A 57 -12.65 -7.19 13.93
C GLY A 57 -13.68 -6.16 13.44
N ALA A 58 -13.32 -4.87 13.43
CA ALA A 58 -14.11 -3.79 12.86
C ALA A 58 -13.16 -2.69 12.33
N PRO A 59 -13.53 -1.95 11.27
CA PRO A 59 -12.67 -0.90 10.71
C PRO A 59 -12.38 0.20 11.72
N VAL A 60 -11.10 0.46 11.94
CA VAL A 60 -10.58 1.56 12.74
C VAL A 60 -9.30 2.02 12.05
N ASN A 61 -9.11 3.32 11.89
CA ASN A 61 -7.90 3.88 11.29
C ASN A 61 -7.36 4.99 12.18
N ASP A 62 -6.04 5.09 12.21
CA ASP A 62 -5.32 6.13 12.93
C ASP A 62 -4.95 7.27 11.97
N LEU A 63 -4.96 8.49 12.48
CA LEU A 63 -4.57 9.68 11.74
C LEU A 63 -3.25 10.21 12.29
N SER A 64 -2.36 10.60 11.39
CA SER A 64 -1.17 11.34 11.80
C SER A 64 -1.56 12.66 12.48
N ARG A 65 -0.80 13.08 13.49
CA ARG A 65 -0.98 14.38 14.16
C ARG A 65 -0.91 15.58 13.21
N GLY A 66 -0.29 15.41 12.05
CA GLY A 66 -0.19 16.43 10.99
C GLY A 66 -1.17 16.23 9.83
N ALA A 67 -2.23 15.43 10.01
CA ALA A 67 -3.20 15.17 8.96
C ALA A 67 -3.89 16.46 8.50
N THR A 68 -3.98 16.63 7.19
CA THR A 68 -4.77 17.69 6.55
C THR A 68 -6.25 17.32 6.53
N VAL A 69 -7.12 18.29 6.24
CA VAL A 69 -8.56 18.03 6.06
C VAL A 69 -8.81 16.96 4.98
N GLU A 70 -8.01 16.97 3.92
CA GLU A 70 -8.09 15.99 2.83
C GLU A 70 -7.68 14.58 3.30
N ASP A 71 -6.63 14.46 4.13
CA ASP A 71 -6.22 13.18 4.72
C ASP A 71 -7.34 12.57 5.59
N VAL A 72 -7.98 13.42 6.41
CA VAL A 72 -9.12 13.01 7.24
C VAL A 72 -10.29 12.54 6.38
N TYR A 73 -10.66 13.33 5.37
CA TYR A 73 -11.74 13.01 4.45
C TYR A 73 -11.51 11.68 3.73
N ASN A 74 -10.31 11.50 3.16
CA ASN A 74 -9.93 10.26 2.46
C ASN A 74 -9.91 9.06 3.41
N THR A 75 -9.46 9.24 4.66
CA THR A 75 -9.43 8.17 5.66
C THR A 75 -10.84 7.75 6.07
N ILE A 76 -11.78 8.70 6.21
CA ILE A 76 -13.20 8.40 6.48
C ILE A 76 -13.81 7.61 5.32
N LEU A 77 -13.54 8.01 4.07
CA LEU A 77 -14.03 7.29 2.90
C LEU A 77 -13.51 5.85 2.87
N ILE A 78 -12.20 5.66 3.09
CA ILE A 78 -11.61 4.31 3.16
C ILE A 78 -12.19 3.50 4.31
N THR A 79 -12.32 4.10 5.50
CA THR A 79 -12.89 3.41 6.68
C THR A 79 -14.32 2.95 6.40
N THR A 80 -15.12 3.79 5.73
CA THR A 80 -16.47 3.45 5.29
C THR A 80 -16.42 2.29 4.30
N LEU A 81 -15.53 2.33 3.32
CA LEU A 81 -15.38 1.25 2.34
C LEU A 81 -14.98 -0.09 2.99
N GLN A 82 -14.16 -0.06 4.04
CA GLN A 82 -13.78 -1.26 4.80
C GLN A 82 -14.95 -1.90 5.56
N THR A 83 -16.07 -1.19 5.76
CA THR A 83 -17.28 -1.78 6.36
C THR A 83 -18.09 -2.62 5.37
N PHE A 84 -17.94 -2.35 4.06
CA PHE A 84 -18.60 -3.16 3.06
C PHE A 84 -17.94 -4.54 3.03
N LYS A 85 -18.72 -5.56 3.38
CA LYS A 85 -18.34 -6.95 3.11
C LYS A 85 -18.56 -7.21 1.62
N GLU A 86 -17.58 -7.83 0.96
CA GLU A 86 -17.87 -8.52 -0.29
C GLU A 86 -18.94 -9.58 0.02
N GLU A 87 -20.12 -9.46 -0.62
CA GLU A 87 -21.04 -10.59 -0.72
C GLU A 87 -20.27 -11.70 -1.46
N LYS A 88 -20.07 -12.83 -0.77
CA LYS A 88 -19.49 -14.02 -1.38
C LYS A 88 -20.51 -14.74 -2.25
#